data_AF-A0AAN8D343-F1
#
_entry.id   AF-A0AAN8D343-F1
#
_cell.length_a   1.000
_cell.length_b   1.000
_cell.length_c   1.000
_cell.angle_alpha   90.00
_cell.angle_beta   90.00
_cell.angle_gamma   90.00
#
_symmetry.space_group_name_H-M   'P 1'
#
loop_
_entity.id
_entity.type
_entity.pdbx_description
1 polymer ?
#
loop_
_entity_poly.entity_id
_entity_poly.type
_entity_poly.pdbx_seq_one_letter_code
_entity_poly.pdbx_strand_id
1 'polypeptide(L)'
;MMRQKLGRSTRSIYLYLAFLSLALHLLLAFFCFSILQTACVPSSSSSSSSSSSHPKTDSEHRQSLSHSSSSPAASSSNKLPTILQNEEHHKLNSNKLDRKEKDLLWDATERENTLTGGLIRKVKGWSKLEALFKHPLYNLPPQSLQDDDWLLRVKKNTEHTSDKESEKGSEEGSEEGSEEEEKEDSIDADGDWESASEEKGYDKVSWTTEVETHPPWLRFHLGISRWELYDRKDPNLAQLTHYLARQRVLGAVQKTGGTQLKLLMSFPNYGQALLKPMRQSRDAETDVNLFYFSDFERHNGEIAAFHLDRLLGFNRIPPVVGRLINVTSEIREITTDHRLSRTFYTSPAGNVCFYGQCEYYCSAEHPACGQPHSLEVSLAAMLPDLSLAPRRSWRSPWRRSYSRIKLAKWQKDPAYCDTVKQTPPYNHGTRLVDLIDMAILDFLMSNMDRHHYETFEKFGNETFLLHLDNGRAFGRHSKDEPTILVPLKQCCSIRRSTLLRLRLLSLPGFRLSDVMRESLAQDPLALLAPAAL
;
A
#
# COMPACT_ATOMS: atom_id res chain seq x y z
N MET A 1 13.96 -1.04 89.17
CA MET A 1 13.10 -2.01 88.45
C MET A 1 13.53 -2.06 86.97
N MET A 2 13.04 -3.02 86.17
CA MET A 2 13.69 -3.47 84.92
C MET A 2 13.82 -2.40 83.80
N ARG A 3 15.01 -2.29 83.19
CA ARG A 3 15.17 -1.77 81.82
C ARG A 3 14.83 -2.87 80.82
N GLN A 4 13.81 -2.69 79.98
CA GLN A 4 13.49 -3.64 78.91
C GLN A 4 14.51 -3.52 77.75
N LYS A 5 15.18 -4.64 77.41
CA LYS A 5 16.01 -4.74 76.19
C LYS A 5 15.13 -5.12 75.01
N LEU A 6 14.66 -4.14 74.23
CA LEU A 6 13.84 -4.40 73.05
C LEU A 6 14.68 -4.97 71.88
N GLY A 7 14.82 -6.30 71.85
CA GLY A 7 15.00 -7.11 70.65
C GLY A 7 16.09 -6.71 69.64
N ARG A 8 17.35 -7.07 69.90
CA ARG A 8 18.42 -7.11 68.86
C ARG A 8 18.07 -8.05 67.68
N SER A 9 17.10 -8.95 67.88
CA SER A 9 16.62 -9.96 66.93
C SER A 9 15.78 -9.40 65.77
N THR A 10 14.83 -8.49 66.03
CA THR A 10 13.87 -8.03 64.99
C THR A 10 14.56 -7.35 63.82
N ARG A 11 15.58 -6.52 64.10
CA ARG A 11 16.39 -5.84 63.08
C ARG A 11 17.15 -6.82 62.17
N SER A 12 17.51 -8.00 62.68
CA SER A 12 18.13 -9.07 61.89
C SER A 12 17.12 -9.76 60.96
N ILE A 13 15.87 -9.91 61.40
CA ILE A 13 14.79 -10.51 60.60
C ILE A 13 14.43 -9.60 59.43
N TYR A 14 14.29 -8.29 59.65
CA TYR A 14 14.03 -7.33 58.56
C TYR A 14 15.18 -7.26 57.55
N LEU A 15 16.44 -7.32 58.00
CA LEU A 15 17.59 -7.44 57.09
C LEU A 15 17.54 -8.72 56.25
N TYR A 16 17.26 -9.87 56.87
CA TYR A 16 17.14 -11.14 56.15
C TYR A 16 16.01 -11.11 55.10
N LEU A 17 14.84 -10.55 55.45
CA LEU A 17 13.72 -10.39 54.52
C LEU A 17 14.05 -9.43 53.36
N ALA A 18 14.80 -8.35 53.62
CA ALA A 18 15.26 -7.44 52.57
C ALA A 18 16.24 -8.13 51.60
N PHE A 19 17.20 -8.91 52.12
CA PHE A 19 18.10 -9.73 51.30
C PHE A 19 17.36 -10.80 50.50
N LEU A 20 16.37 -11.48 51.11
CA LEU A 20 15.55 -12.49 50.43
C LEU A 20 14.74 -11.86 49.28
N SER A 21 14.14 -10.69 49.52
CA SER A 21 13.42 -9.93 48.48
C SER A 21 14.34 -9.50 47.34
N LEU A 22 15.53 -8.98 47.66
CA LEU A 22 16.52 -8.56 46.65
C LEU A 22 17.00 -9.76 45.80
N ALA A 23 17.31 -10.89 46.44
CA ALA A 23 17.70 -12.12 45.75
C ALA A 23 16.59 -12.63 44.82
N LEU A 24 15.32 -12.57 45.26
CA LEU A 24 14.18 -12.96 44.43
C LEU A 24 13.99 -12.04 43.21
N HIS A 25 14.16 -10.73 43.38
CA HIS A 25 14.10 -9.77 42.26
C HIS A 25 15.26 -9.96 41.28
N LEU A 26 16.47 -10.24 41.76
CA LEU A 26 17.62 -10.54 40.91
C LEU A 26 17.43 -11.85 40.12
N LEU A 27 16.92 -12.90 40.76
CA LEU A 27 16.54 -14.16 40.08
C LEU A 27 15.49 -13.93 39.00
N LEU A 28 14.44 -13.15 39.30
CA LEU A 28 13.39 -12.82 38.34
C LEU A 28 13.93 -12.03 37.15
N ALA A 29 14.78 -11.03 37.40
CA ALA A 29 15.44 -10.23 36.36
C ALA A 29 16.34 -11.10 35.46
N PHE A 30 17.13 -12.01 36.04
CA PHE A 30 17.99 -12.93 35.30
C PHE A 30 17.18 -13.89 34.42
N PHE A 31 16.10 -14.47 34.99
CA PHE A 31 15.18 -15.36 34.26
C PHE A 31 14.47 -14.65 33.10
N CYS A 32 14.02 -13.40 33.30
CA CYS A 32 13.48 -12.57 32.22
C CYS A 32 14.53 -12.29 31.12
N PHE A 33 15.79 -12.05 31.49
CA PHE A 33 16.88 -11.87 30.52
C PHE A 33 17.13 -13.13 29.69
N SER A 34 17.18 -14.30 30.33
CA SER A 34 17.37 -15.58 29.63
C SER A 34 16.21 -15.90 28.68
N ILE A 35 14.96 -15.60 29.05
CA ILE A 35 13.79 -15.76 28.16
C ILE A 35 13.84 -14.78 26.98
N LEU A 36 14.28 -13.53 27.19
CA LEU A 36 14.43 -12.55 26.11
C LEU A 36 15.54 -12.93 25.11
N GLN A 37 16.66 -13.49 25.59
CA GLN A 37 17.76 -13.94 24.72
C GLN A 37 17.41 -15.21 23.92
N THR A 38 16.79 -16.20 24.56
CA THR A 38 16.45 -17.49 23.91
C THR A 38 15.41 -17.36 22.78
N ALA A 39 14.60 -16.30 22.76
CA ALA A 39 13.61 -16.06 21.72
C ALA A 39 14.19 -15.70 20.33
N CYS A 40 15.47 -15.34 20.23
CA CYS A 40 16.11 -14.90 18.98
C CYS A 40 17.40 -15.64 18.61
N VAL A 41 17.81 -16.68 19.34
CA VAL A 41 18.89 -17.56 18.87
C VAL A 41 18.35 -18.37 17.69
N PRO A 42 18.89 -18.24 16.46
CA PRO A 42 18.50 -19.13 15.38
C PRO A 42 18.98 -20.54 15.73
N SER A 43 18.11 -21.54 15.61
CA SER A 43 18.53 -22.94 15.77
C SER A 43 19.68 -23.21 14.79
N SER A 44 20.86 -23.51 15.33
CA SER A 44 22.02 -23.89 14.52
C SER A 44 21.65 -25.11 13.67
N SER A 45 22.03 -25.08 12.40
CA SER A 45 21.52 -26.02 11.39
C SER A 45 22.09 -27.43 11.57
N SER A 46 21.55 -28.17 12.54
CA SER A 46 21.80 -29.60 12.71
C SER A 46 21.04 -30.38 11.63
N SER A 47 21.76 -30.79 10.59
CA SER A 47 21.24 -31.63 9.52
C SER A 47 20.75 -32.98 10.06
N SER A 48 19.44 -33.18 10.11
CA SER A 48 18.80 -34.44 10.54
C SER A 48 17.69 -34.84 9.57
N SER A 49 18.08 -35.64 8.56
CA SER A 49 17.13 -36.32 7.68
C SER A 49 16.23 -37.26 8.49
N SER A 50 14.94 -36.93 8.60
CA SER A 50 13.94 -37.81 9.21
C SER A 50 12.73 -37.92 8.28
N SER A 51 12.43 -39.14 7.87
CA SER A 51 11.33 -39.48 6.97
C SER A 51 10.05 -39.75 7.75
N SER A 52 8.94 -39.24 7.26
CA SER A 52 7.59 -39.75 7.54
C SER A 52 6.75 -39.63 6.27
N SER A 53 6.24 -40.68 5.62
CA SER A 53 5.53 -41.89 6.09
C SER A 53 4.04 -41.68 6.35
N HIS A 54 3.27 -41.45 5.28
CA HIS A 54 1.84 -41.72 5.23
C HIS A 54 1.48 -42.62 4.03
N PRO A 55 0.39 -43.41 4.12
CA PRO A 55 0.30 -44.69 3.43
C PRO A 55 -0.24 -44.61 2.00
N LYS A 56 0.11 -45.61 1.19
CA LYS A 56 -0.61 -45.95 -0.04
C LYS A 56 -1.94 -46.65 0.29
N THR A 57 -2.96 -46.35 -0.49
CA THR A 57 -4.03 -47.30 -0.80
C THR A 57 -3.75 -47.84 -2.20
N ASP A 58 -3.61 -49.16 -2.34
CA ASP A 58 -3.40 -49.77 -3.66
C ASP A 58 -4.70 -49.84 -4.46
N SER A 59 -4.60 -49.61 -5.75
CA SER A 59 -5.51 -50.16 -6.76
C SER A 59 -4.68 -50.55 -7.99
N GLU A 60 -4.95 -51.73 -8.51
CA GLU A 60 -4.28 -52.30 -9.68
C GLU A 60 -4.61 -51.48 -10.97
N HIS A 61 -3.99 -51.67 -12.15
CA HIS A 61 -3.34 -52.88 -12.68
C HIS A 61 -2.47 -52.54 -13.92
N ARG A 62 -1.66 -53.52 -14.36
CA ARG A 62 -0.98 -53.67 -15.68
C ARG A 62 0.14 -52.71 -16.11
N GLN A 63 1.30 -53.34 -16.21
CA GLN A 63 2.49 -52.95 -16.97
C GLN A 63 2.21 -52.81 -18.48
N SER A 64 3.00 -52.00 -19.18
CA SER A 64 4.00 -52.51 -20.13
C SER A 64 5.07 -51.45 -20.42
N LEU A 65 6.27 -51.86 -20.86
CA LEU A 65 7.34 -50.95 -21.29
C LEU A 65 7.56 -51.06 -22.81
N SER A 66 7.84 -49.94 -23.46
CA SER A 66 8.87 -49.87 -24.50
C SER A 66 9.32 -48.43 -24.75
N HIS A 67 10.61 -48.24 -25.01
CA HIS A 67 11.14 -46.99 -25.54
C HIS A 67 11.01 -47.01 -27.08
N SER A 68 10.79 -45.84 -27.69
CA SER A 68 11.79 -45.27 -28.63
C SER A 68 11.32 -43.92 -29.20
N SER A 69 12.28 -43.13 -29.66
CA SER A 69 12.09 -41.81 -30.25
C SER A 69 12.08 -41.84 -31.77
N SER A 70 11.24 -41.04 -32.41
CA SER A 70 11.62 -40.13 -33.51
C SER A 70 10.42 -39.40 -34.13
N SER A 71 10.69 -38.19 -34.63
CA SER A 71 9.93 -37.51 -35.70
C SER A 71 10.81 -37.54 -36.96
N PRO A 72 10.30 -37.35 -38.21
CA PRO A 72 9.82 -36.03 -38.63
C PRO A 72 8.75 -35.96 -39.77
N ALA A 73 8.32 -34.72 -40.05
CA ALA A 73 8.00 -34.13 -41.37
C ALA A 73 6.86 -34.67 -42.30
N ALA A 74 5.75 -33.91 -42.28
CA ALA A 74 5.23 -33.08 -43.40
C ALA A 74 4.60 -33.66 -44.70
N SER A 75 3.58 -32.91 -45.20
CA SER A 75 3.01 -32.89 -46.58
C SER A 75 2.17 -34.11 -47.03
N SER A 76 1.26 -34.04 -48.03
CA SER A 76 0.38 -32.96 -48.55
C SER A 76 -0.70 -33.55 -49.49
N SER A 77 -1.93 -32.98 -49.52
CA SER A 77 -2.91 -32.91 -50.65
C SER A 77 -3.08 -34.12 -51.63
N ASN A 78 -4.28 -34.67 -51.91
CA ASN A 78 -5.31 -34.04 -52.78
C ASN A 78 -6.58 -34.90 -53.04
N LYS A 79 -7.72 -34.21 -53.23
CA LYS A 79 -8.85 -34.42 -54.20
C LYS A 79 -9.89 -35.56 -54.11
N LEU A 80 -11.11 -35.14 -54.51
CA LEU A 80 -12.41 -35.84 -54.76
C LEU A 80 -12.49 -36.36 -56.23
N PRO A 81 -13.54 -37.08 -56.71
CA PRO A 81 -14.99 -36.74 -56.72
C PRO A 81 -15.87 -37.83 -56.02
N THR A 82 -17.21 -37.99 -56.10
CA THR A 82 -18.37 -37.55 -56.95
C THR A 82 -19.65 -37.79 -56.07
N ILE A 83 -20.84 -37.16 -56.12
CA ILE A 83 -21.70 -36.54 -57.17
C ILE A 83 -22.34 -37.63 -58.07
N LEU A 84 -23.67 -37.83 -58.22
CA LEU A 84 -24.90 -37.22 -57.67
C LEU A 84 -25.71 -38.33 -56.89
N GLN A 85 -27.05 -38.40 -56.65
CA GLN A 85 -28.28 -37.77 -57.13
C GLN A 85 -29.35 -37.55 -56.01
N ASN A 86 -30.27 -36.64 -56.33
CA ASN A 86 -31.70 -36.40 -55.96
C ASN A 86 -32.52 -37.53 -55.27
N GLU A 87 -33.61 -37.24 -54.54
CA GLU A 87 -34.45 -36.02 -54.33
C GLU A 87 -35.01 -36.02 -52.87
N GLU A 88 -35.91 -35.19 -52.33
CA GLU A 88 -36.92 -34.19 -52.80
C GLU A 88 -37.14 -33.13 -51.66
N HIS A 89 -38.06 -32.16 -51.80
CA HIS A 89 -38.27 -31.02 -50.87
C HIS A 89 -39.71 -30.83 -50.34
N HIS A 90 -39.86 -30.65 -49.03
CA HIS A 90 -40.89 -29.76 -48.47
C HIS A 90 -40.40 -28.99 -47.24
N LYS A 91 -40.70 -27.69 -47.17
CA LYS A 91 -40.31 -26.79 -46.08
C LYS A 91 -41.39 -25.73 -45.87
N LEU A 92 -42.04 -25.72 -44.69
CA LEU A 92 -43.14 -24.81 -44.38
C LEU A 92 -42.67 -23.63 -43.52
N ASN A 93 -43.25 -22.45 -43.71
CA ASN A 93 -42.97 -21.24 -42.93
C ASN A 93 -43.88 -21.13 -41.69
N SER A 94 -43.33 -20.69 -40.55
CA SER A 94 -44.10 -20.39 -39.33
C SER A 94 -43.56 -19.21 -38.49
N ASN A 95 -42.89 -18.23 -39.11
CA ASN A 95 -42.42 -16.99 -38.45
C ASN A 95 -43.58 -16.05 -38.04
N LYS A 96 -44.45 -16.44 -37.09
CA LYS A 96 -45.48 -15.53 -36.53
C LYS A 96 -46.13 -15.89 -35.18
N LEU A 97 -45.39 -16.42 -34.18
CA LEU A 97 -45.93 -16.59 -32.81
C LEU A 97 -45.06 -16.01 -31.66
N ASP A 98 -43.73 -16.17 -31.69
CA ASP A 98 -42.82 -15.86 -30.56
C ASP A 98 -42.74 -14.39 -30.09
N ARG A 99 -43.40 -13.45 -30.76
CA ARG A 99 -43.33 -12.00 -30.49
C ARG A 99 -44.54 -11.45 -29.71
N LYS A 100 -45.19 -12.29 -28.89
CA LYS A 100 -46.29 -11.84 -28.01
C LYS A 100 -46.27 -12.41 -26.59
N GLU A 101 -45.42 -13.41 -26.34
CA GLU A 101 -45.30 -14.05 -25.02
C GLU A 101 -44.22 -13.41 -24.15
N LYS A 102 -43.17 -12.82 -24.75
CA LYS A 102 -42.10 -12.12 -24.04
C LYS A 102 -42.53 -10.77 -23.46
N ASP A 103 -43.39 -10.04 -24.17
CA ASP A 103 -43.85 -8.70 -23.75
C ASP A 103 -44.76 -8.77 -22.50
N LEU A 104 -45.46 -9.91 -22.29
CA LEU A 104 -46.30 -10.15 -21.11
C LEU A 104 -45.50 -10.59 -19.88
N LEU A 105 -44.30 -11.14 -20.06
CA LEU A 105 -43.43 -11.56 -18.95
C LEU A 105 -42.70 -10.36 -18.30
N TRP A 106 -42.52 -9.27 -19.05
CA TRP A 106 -41.88 -8.04 -18.58
C TRP A 106 -42.81 -7.22 -17.67
N ASP A 107 -44.04 -6.93 -18.11
CA ASP A 107 -45.02 -6.12 -17.36
C ASP A 107 -45.46 -6.78 -16.02
N ALA A 108 -45.36 -8.11 -15.94
CA ALA A 108 -45.55 -8.85 -14.68
C ALA A 108 -44.39 -8.66 -13.68
N THR A 109 -43.14 -8.62 -14.17
CA THR A 109 -41.95 -8.54 -13.31
C THR A 109 -41.65 -7.12 -12.81
N GLU A 110 -42.20 -6.08 -13.44
CA GLU A 110 -42.12 -4.70 -12.91
C GLU A 110 -43.07 -4.45 -11.70
N ARG A 111 -44.19 -5.20 -11.60
CA ARG A 111 -45.19 -5.01 -10.54
C ARG A 111 -44.93 -5.78 -9.25
N GLU A 112 -44.16 -6.87 -9.29
CA GLU A 112 -43.78 -7.59 -8.07
C GLU A 112 -42.60 -6.92 -7.35
N ASN A 113 -41.67 -6.32 -8.12
CA ASN A 113 -40.52 -5.57 -7.60
C ASN A 113 -40.86 -4.25 -6.88
N THR A 114 -42.12 -3.78 -6.95
CA THR A 114 -42.58 -2.55 -6.26
C THR A 114 -43.23 -2.80 -4.89
N LEU A 115 -43.44 -4.06 -4.47
CA LEU A 115 -44.12 -4.36 -3.20
C LEU A 115 -43.39 -5.36 -2.26
N THR A 116 -42.32 -6.01 -2.71
CA THR A 116 -41.37 -6.68 -1.81
C THR A 116 -40.21 -5.76 -1.45
N GLY A 117 -40.50 -4.75 -0.61
CA GLY A 117 -39.48 -3.97 0.09
C GLY A 117 -38.72 -4.87 1.06
N GLY A 118 -37.75 -5.62 0.53
CA GLY A 118 -37.00 -6.68 1.20
C GLY A 118 -36.15 -6.13 2.34
N LEU A 119 -36.78 -5.94 3.50
CA LEU A 119 -36.11 -5.65 4.75
C LEU A 119 -35.18 -6.82 5.07
N ILE A 120 -33.91 -6.72 4.63
CA ILE A 120 -32.81 -7.53 5.14
C ILE A 120 -32.72 -7.20 6.62
N ARG A 121 -33.47 -7.98 7.40
CA ARG A 121 -33.54 -7.90 8.85
C ARG A 121 -32.17 -8.29 9.36
N LYS A 122 -31.27 -7.31 9.44
CA LYS A 122 -29.94 -7.44 10.04
C LYS A 122 -30.12 -8.00 11.44
N VAL A 123 -30.04 -9.32 11.56
CA VAL A 123 -29.54 -9.96 12.77
C VAL A 123 -28.24 -9.21 13.06
N LYS A 124 -28.22 -8.48 14.18
CA LYS A 124 -27.17 -7.49 14.47
C LYS A 124 -25.91 -8.22 14.91
N GLY A 125 -25.32 -8.95 13.96
CA GLY A 125 -24.11 -9.72 14.13
C GLY A 125 -22.99 -8.82 14.63
N TRP A 126 -22.19 -9.39 15.52
CA TRP A 126 -21.05 -8.70 16.11
C TRP A 126 -20.02 -8.37 15.02
N SER A 127 -19.92 -7.09 14.66
CA SER A 127 -18.87 -6.61 13.75
C SER A 127 -17.50 -6.83 14.40
N LYS A 128 -16.63 -7.61 13.75
CA LYS A 128 -15.28 -7.86 14.26
C LYS A 128 -14.41 -6.62 14.10
N LEU A 129 -14.62 -5.88 13.01
CA LEU A 129 -13.96 -4.61 12.73
C LEU A 129 -14.34 -3.51 13.75
N GLU A 130 -15.63 -3.34 14.05
CA GLU A 130 -16.10 -2.39 15.05
C GLU A 130 -15.53 -2.72 16.44
N ALA A 131 -15.50 -4.01 16.80
CA ALA A 131 -14.93 -4.48 18.06
C ALA A 131 -13.41 -4.32 18.12
N LEU A 132 -12.69 -4.57 17.02
CA LEU A 132 -11.25 -4.32 16.90
C LEU A 132 -10.95 -2.83 17.15
N PHE A 133 -11.67 -1.95 16.48
CA PHE A 133 -11.51 -0.50 16.61
C PHE A 133 -12.02 0.10 17.92
N LYS A 134 -12.81 -0.65 18.70
CA LYS A 134 -13.17 -0.39 20.10
C LYS A 134 -12.18 -0.96 21.12
N HIS A 135 -11.30 -1.89 20.72
CA HIS A 135 -10.33 -2.51 21.62
C HIS A 135 -9.30 -1.48 22.14
N PRO A 136 -8.82 -1.56 23.40
CA PRO A 136 -7.90 -0.58 23.97
C PRO A 136 -6.60 -0.37 23.17
N LEU A 137 -6.07 -1.40 22.49
CA LEU A 137 -4.87 -1.29 21.64
C LEU A 137 -5.03 -0.39 20.40
N TYR A 138 -6.27 -0.01 20.06
CA TYR A 138 -6.62 0.95 18.99
C TYR A 138 -7.13 2.28 19.55
N ASN A 139 -7.07 2.45 20.88
CA ASN A 139 -7.55 3.60 21.65
C ASN A 139 -6.59 3.94 22.80
N LEU A 140 -5.28 3.73 22.58
CA LEU A 140 -4.25 4.24 23.47
C LEU A 140 -4.31 5.78 23.48
N PRO A 141 -3.99 6.46 24.60
CA PRO A 141 -3.94 7.91 24.63
C PRO A 141 -2.94 8.44 23.57
N PRO A 142 -3.32 9.43 22.75
CA PRO A 142 -2.38 10.10 21.87
C PRO A 142 -1.36 10.90 22.69
N GLN A 143 -0.21 11.20 22.09
CA GLN A 143 0.69 12.20 22.63
C GLN A 143 0.07 13.60 22.43
N SER A 144 0.35 14.53 23.35
CA SER A 144 -0.07 15.92 23.22
C SER A 144 0.72 16.59 22.09
N LEU A 145 0.05 16.85 20.97
CA LEU A 145 0.65 17.51 19.80
C LEU A 145 1.04 18.95 20.14
N GLN A 146 2.31 19.30 19.94
CA GLN A 146 2.82 20.67 19.94
C GLN A 146 2.45 21.38 18.63
N ASP A 147 2.64 22.70 18.54
CA ASP A 147 2.32 23.42 17.31
C ASP A 147 3.21 22.99 16.11
N ASP A 148 4.45 22.58 16.38
CA ASP A 148 5.39 22.02 15.38
C ASP A 148 5.10 20.56 14.98
N ASP A 149 4.16 19.88 15.65
CA ASP A 149 3.76 18.51 15.31
C ASP A 149 2.73 18.45 14.18
N TRP A 150 2.29 19.59 13.65
CA TRP A 150 1.36 19.69 12.52
C TRP A 150 2.10 20.05 11.24
N LEU A 151 1.84 19.34 10.13
CA LEU A 151 2.60 19.53 8.89
C LEU A 151 2.34 20.89 8.26
N LEU A 152 1.07 21.21 8.02
CA LEU A 152 0.61 22.44 7.35
C LEU A 152 -0.40 23.20 8.21
N ARG A 153 -0.46 24.50 8.00
CA ARG A 153 -1.44 25.42 8.61
C ARG A 153 -2.02 26.35 7.55
N VAL A 154 -3.13 26.99 7.89
CA VAL A 154 -3.69 28.10 7.10
C VAL A 154 -3.12 29.38 7.68
N LYS A 155 -2.35 30.12 6.88
CA LYS A 155 -1.72 31.38 7.28
C LYS A 155 -2.77 32.35 7.84
N LYS A 156 -2.51 32.91 9.01
CA LYS A 156 -3.30 34.04 9.53
C LYS A 156 -2.73 35.34 8.95
N ASN A 157 -3.59 36.28 8.57
CA ASN A 157 -3.15 37.62 8.20
C ASN A 157 -2.58 38.31 9.45
N THR A 158 -1.25 38.39 9.56
CA THR A 158 -0.62 39.53 10.21
C THR A 158 -0.80 40.77 9.33
N GLU A 159 -1.23 41.87 9.92
CA GLU A 159 -1.36 43.13 9.19
C GLU A 159 0.03 43.67 8.82
N HIS A 160 0.15 44.35 7.67
CA HIS A 160 1.43 44.85 7.20
C HIS A 160 1.97 45.98 8.08
N THR A 161 3.01 45.70 8.86
CA THR A 161 4.05 46.69 9.20
C THR A 161 5.19 46.53 8.21
N SER A 162 5.14 47.29 7.11
CA SER A 162 6.16 47.26 6.07
C SER A 162 7.32 48.19 6.41
N ASP A 163 8.44 47.64 6.87
CA ASP A 163 9.70 48.39 6.92
C ASP A 163 10.27 48.50 5.50
N LYS A 164 10.51 49.75 5.07
CA LYS A 164 11.02 50.09 3.75
C LYS A 164 12.51 50.42 3.84
N GLU A 165 13.34 49.61 3.20
CA GLU A 165 14.61 49.98 2.57
C GLU A 165 15.03 48.76 1.72
N SER A 166 15.50 48.88 0.47
CA SER A 166 16.23 50.00 -0.15
C SER A 166 15.93 50.18 -1.65
N GLU A 167 15.87 51.43 -2.13
CA GLU A 167 15.96 51.76 -3.57
C GLU A 167 17.37 52.21 -3.95
N LYS A 168 17.99 51.53 -4.94
CA LYS A 168 19.01 51.98 -5.93
C LYS A 168 19.69 50.76 -6.59
N GLY A 169 20.04 50.75 -7.89
CA GLY A 169 19.73 51.73 -8.94
C GLY A 169 20.88 51.96 -9.94
N SER A 170 21.07 51.05 -10.89
CA SER A 170 21.89 51.17 -12.13
C SER A 170 21.69 49.88 -12.94
N GLU A 171 21.07 49.86 -14.13
CA GLU A 171 21.51 50.39 -15.45
C GLU A 171 22.51 49.49 -16.20
N GLU A 172 22.51 49.63 -17.53
CA GLU A 172 22.76 48.57 -18.52
C GLU A 172 24.24 48.28 -18.83
N GLY A 173 24.51 47.09 -19.38
CA GLY A 173 25.81 46.73 -19.95
C GLY A 173 25.78 45.35 -20.63
N SER A 174 26.14 45.30 -21.91
CA SER A 174 26.13 44.11 -22.77
C SER A 174 27.52 43.81 -23.31
N GLU A 175 27.90 42.52 -23.46
CA GLU A 175 28.39 41.90 -24.71
C GLU A 175 28.87 40.44 -24.51
N GLU A 176 29.36 39.83 -25.59
CA GLU A 176 29.50 38.38 -25.87
C GLU A 176 30.84 37.77 -25.38
N GLY A 177 31.00 36.44 -25.46
CA GLY A 177 32.34 35.82 -25.56
C GLY A 177 32.57 34.42 -24.94
N SER A 178 32.46 33.37 -25.78
CA SER A 178 33.32 32.16 -25.87
C SER A 178 34.16 31.62 -24.68
N GLU A 179 34.03 30.30 -24.42
CA GLU A 179 35.13 29.27 -24.36
C GLU A 179 36.27 29.41 -23.30
N GLU A 180 36.88 28.36 -22.71
CA GLU A 180 36.61 26.91 -22.59
C GLU A 180 37.43 26.31 -21.41
N GLU A 181 37.42 24.98 -21.22
CA GLU A 181 38.34 24.12 -20.42
C GLU A 181 38.48 24.25 -18.87
N GLU A 182 37.95 23.22 -18.20
CA GLU A 182 38.54 22.41 -17.11
C GLU A 182 39.64 22.97 -16.15
N LYS A 183 39.35 22.97 -14.84
CA LYS A 183 39.94 21.95 -13.95
C LYS A 183 39.26 21.75 -12.59
N GLU A 184 39.62 20.63 -11.96
CA GLU A 184 39.24 20.19 -10.62
C GLU A 184 39.86 21.09 -9.52
N ASP A 185 39.12 21.33 -8.43
CA ASP A 185 39.66 21.00 -7.10
C ASP A 185 38.54 20.81 -6.05
N SER A 186 38.90 20.23 -4.90
CA SER A 186 37.96 19.78 -3.86
C SER A 186 37.85 20.73 -2.66
N ILE A 187 36.63 20.95 -2.15
CA ILE A 187 36.38 21.61 -0.85
C ILE A 187 35.23 20.91 -0.11
N ASP A 188 35.52 20.34 1.06
CA ASP A 188 34.53 20.09 2.12
C ASP A 188 34.27 21.40 2.87
N ALA A 189 33.00 21.78 3.06
CA ALA A 189 32.60 22.80 4.04
C ALA A 189 31.13 22.62 4.47
N ASP A 190 30.88 22.59 5.78
CA ASP A 190 29.53 22.71 6.32
C ASP A 190 28.99 24.12 6.05
N GLY A 191 27.81 24.20 5.41
CA GLY A 191 27.04 25.43 5.25
C GLY A 191 25.95 25.52 6.31
N ASP A 192 26.16 26.35 7.32
CA ASP A 192 25.18 26.60 8.38
C ASP A 192 23.90 27.23 7.79
N TRP A 193 22.74 26.67 8.13
CA TRP A 193 21.45 27.16 7.63
C TRP A 193 20.69 27.84 8.75
N GLU A 194 20.90 29.15 8.85
CA GLU A 194 20.22 30.02 9.81
C GLU A 194 18.68 29.92 9.67
N SER A 195 18.01 30.02 10.81
CA SER A 195 16.57 29.77 10.93
C SER A 195 15.72 30.95 10.44
N ALA A 196 15.09 30.78 9.27
CA ALA A 196 14.03 31.66 8.76
C ALA A 196 12.65 30.99 8.91
N SER A 197 11.79 31.56 9.76
CA SER A 197 10.47 31.01 10.12
C SER A 197 9.34 31.35 9.14
N GLU A 198 9.53 31.03 7.85
CA GLU A 198 8.43 31.09 6.89
C GLU A 198 7.40 29.99 7.16
N GLU A 199 6.16 30.36 7.52
CA GLU A 199 5.07 29.40 7.75
C GLU A 199 4.63 28.75 6.42
N LYS A 200 5.27 27.63 6.06
CA LYS A 200 4.91 26.80 4.91
C LYS A 200 3.48 26.26 5.09
N GLY A 201 2.57 26.80 4.30
CA GLY A 201 1.14 26.58 4.38
C GLY A 201 0.44 27.12 3.15
N TYR A 202 -0.80 26.70 2.92
CA TYR A 202 -1.58 27.16 1.77
C TYR A 202 -1.87 28.66 1.89
N ASP A 203 -1.60 29.41 0.81
CA ASP A 203 -2.03 30.79 0.70
C ASP A 203 -3.56 30.89 0.69
N LYS A 204 -4.09 32.00 1.23
CA LYS A 204 -5.53 32.22 1.41
C LYS A 204 -6.25 32.61 0.12
N VAL A 205 -5.98 31.90 -0.97
CA VAL A 205 -6.69 32.02 -2.25
C VAL A 205 -8.07 31.40 -2.10
N SER A 206 -9.06 32.22 -1.71
CA SER A 206 -10.48 31.87 -1.48
C SER A 206 -10.81 30.92 -0.33
N TRP A 207 -9.85 30.22 0.29
CA TRP A 207 -10.12 29.34 1.43
C TRP A 207 -10.63 30.12 2.65
N THR A 208 -11.88 29.85 3.03
CA THR A 208 -12.58 30.44 4.17
C THR A 208 -11.95 30.05 5.51
N THR A 209 -12.14 30.88 6.53
CA THR A 209 -11.57 30.66 7.88
C THR A 209 -12.23 29.48 8.63
N GLU A 210 -13.37 28.98 8.15
CA GLU A 210 -14.08 27.83 8.72
C GLU A 210 -13.55 26.52 8.14
N VAL A 211 -12.94 25.67 8.97
CA VAL A 211 -12.35 24.38 8.57
C VAL A 211 -13.40 23.39 8.05
N GLU A 212 -14.64 23.47 8.54
CA GLU A 212 -15.73 22.58 8.13
C GLU A 212 -16.21 22.80 6.69
N THR A 213 -15.92 23.95 6.08
CA THR A 213 -16.24 24.22 4.66
C THR A 213 -15.11 23.85 3.69
N HIS A 214 -13.95 23.41 4.19
CA HIS A 214 -12.83 22.97 3.36
C HIS A 214 -13.13 21.61 2.69
N PRO A 215 -12.69 21.40 1.44
CA PRO A 215 -12.89 20.11 0.77
C PRO A 215 -12.14 18.98 1.51
N PRO A 216 -12.62 17.72 1.48
CA PRO A 216 -12.07 16.64 2.31
C PRO A 216 -10.57 16.36 2.11
N TRP A 217 -10.04 16.64 0.92
CA TRP A 217 -8.60 16.50 0.63
C TRP A 217 -7.76 17.56 1.37
N LEU A 218 -8.25 18.80 1.50
CA LEU A 218 -7.56 19.88 2.19
C LEU A 218 -7.62 19.66 3.71
N ARG A 219 -8.77 19.21 4.22
CA ARG A 219 -8.91 18.75 5.61
C ARG A 219 -7.93 17.62 5.93
N PHE A 220 -7.73 16.68 5.01
CA PHE A 220 -6.72 15.62 5.14
C PHE A 220 -5.30 16.19 5.18
N HIS A 221 -4.94 17.11 4.27
CA HIS A 221 -3.61 17.75 4.27
C HIS A 221 -3.31 18.53 5.55
N LEU A 222 -4.30 19.23 6.11
CA LEU A 222 -4.18 19.95 7.38
C LEU A 222 -4.20 19.01 8.59
N GLY A 223 -4.73 17.79 8.45
CA GLY A 223 -4.77 16.75 9.47
C GLY A 223 -3.47 15.94 9.63
N ILE A 224 -2.47 16.15 8.78
CA ILE A 224 -1.20 15.39 8.84
C ILE A 224 -0.36 15.87 10.03
N SER A 225 -0.01 14.93 10.92
CA SER A 225 0.80 15.18 12.13
C SER A 225 2.19 14.53 12.05
N ARG A 226 3.04 14.76 13.06
CA ARG A 226 4.34 14.09 13.25
C ARG A 226 4.23 12.56 13.39
N TRP A 227 3.11 12.06 13.89
CA TRP A 227 2.99 10.68 14.36
C TRP A 227 2.11 9.78 13.48
N GLU A 228 1.14 10.37 12.77
CA GLU A 228 0.27 9.67 11.82
C GLU A 228 -0.18 10.58 10.66
N LEU A 229 -0.47 9.95 9.52
CA LEU A 229 -0.92 10.62 8.29
C LEU A 229 -2.41 11.02 8.35
N TYR A 230 -3.20 10.38 9.21
CA TYR A 230 -4.61 10.67 9.48
C TYR A 230 -5.02 10.00 10.80
N ASP A 231 -5.90 10.62 11.61
CA ASP A 231 -6.57 9.89 12.70
C ASP A 231 -7.63 8.95 12.07
N ARG A 232 -7.54 7.66 12.42
CA ARG A 232 -8.52 6.62 12.08
C ARG A 232 -9.96 6.97 12.52
N LYS A 233 -10.14 7.85 13.49
CA LYS A 233 -11.45 8.30 14.02
C LYS A 233 -12.00 9.56 13.34
N ASP A 234 -11.19 10.26 12.55
CA ASP A 234 -11.63 11.49 11.88
C ASP A 234 -12.76 11.17 10.88
N PRO A 235 -13.96 11.76 11.00
CA PRO A 235 -15.03 11.57 10.03
C PRO A 235 -14.64 12.03 8.62
N ASN A 236 -13.66 12.93 8.47
CA ASN A 236 -13.13 13.33 7.17
C ASN A 236 -12.51 12.17 6.38
N LEU A 237 -11.99 11.12 7.03
CA LEU A 237 -11.48 9.93 6.34
C LEU A 237 -12.57 9.24 5.50
N ALA A 238 -13.80 9.18 6.04
CA ALA A 238 -14.97 8.66 5.33
C ALA A 238 -15.46 9.64 4.23
N GLN A 239 -15.33 10.94 4.44
CA GLN A 239 -15.68 11.95 3.44
C GLN A 239 -14.70 11.96 2.25
N LEU A 240 -13.39 11.84 2.50
CA LEU A 240 -12.36 11.80 1.47
C LEU A 240 -12.42 10.52 0.63
N THR A 241 -12.61 9.36 1.27
CA THR A 241 -12.81 8.09 0.53
C THR A 241 -14.09 8.12 -0.32
N HIS A 242 -15.20 8.66 0.21
CA HIS A 242 -16.41 8.90 -0.59
C HIS A 242 -16.16 9.87 -1.75
N TYR A 243 -15.43 10.96 -1.50
CA TYR A 243 -15.08 11.98 -2.49
C TYR A 243 -14.29 11.36 -3.66
N LEU A 244 -13.21 10.64 -3.39
CA LEU A 244 -12.42 9.95 -4.42
C LEU A 244 -13.27 8.94 -5.22
N ALA A 245 -14.15 8.20 -4.53
CA ALA A 245 -15.01 7.20 -5.15
C ALA A 245 -16.07 7.78 -6.11
N ARG A 246 -16.66 8.95 -5.79
CA ARG A 246 -17.84 9.48 -6.52
C ARG A 246 -17.66 10.83 -7.21
N GLN A 247 -16.68 11.63 -6.84
CA GLN A 247 -16.54 12.98 -7.39
C GLN A 247 -16.24 12.94 -8.89
N ARG A 248 -16.82 13.87 -9.66
CA ARG A 248 -16.55 14.00 -11.11
C ARG A 248 -15.06 14.27 -11.36
N VAL A 249 -14.44 13.52 -12.28
CA VAL A 249 -13.09 13.83 -12.77
C VAL A 249 -13.17 15.04 -13.73
N LEU A 250 -12.25 15.98 -13.58
CA LEU A 250 -12.11 17.17 -14.45
C LEU A 250 -10.95 17.08 -15.43
N GLY A 251 -9.91 16.31 -15.10
CA GLY A 251 -8.78 16.06 -16.00
C GLY A 251 -7.97 14.85 -15.57
N ALA A 252 -7.29 14.24 -16.53
CA ALA A 252 -6.40 13.10 -16.33
C ALA A 252 -5.11 13.32 -17.13
N VAL A 253 -3.95 13.24 -16.50
CA VAL A 253 -2.63 13.37 -17.17
C VAL A 253 -1.70 12.27 -16.70
N GLN A 254 -0.69 11.90 -17.50
CA GLN A 254 0.23 10.84 -17.07
C GLN A 254 1.34 11.38 -16.17
N LYS A 255 1.64 10.68 -15.07
CA LYS A 255 2.82 11.00 -14.26
C LYS A 255 4.09 10.77 -15.08
N THR A 256 5.02 11.73 -15.03
CA THR A 256 6.38 11.62 -15.57
C THR A 256 7.28 10.77 -14.69
N GLY A 257 8.29 10.12 -15.29
CA GLY A 257 9.31 9.36 -14.56
C GLY A 257 8.76 8.18 -13.74
N GLY A 258 7.69 7.53 -14.23
CA GLY A 258 7.13 6.33 -13.60
C GLY A 258 7.68 5.04 -14.22
N THR A 259 8.05 4.06 -13.38
CA THR A 259 8.43 2.72 -13.84
C THR A 259 7.27 1.97 -14.49
N GLN A 260 6.03 2.20 -14.03
CA GLN A 260 4.80 1.68 -14.63
C GLN A 260 3.75 2.80 -14.79
N LEU A 261 2.67 2.49 -15.52
CA LEU A 261 1.60 3.42 -15.86
C LEU A 261 0.85 3.94 -14.61
N LYS A 262 1.00 5.25 -14.33
CA LYS A 262 0.33 5.97 -13.24
C LYS A 262 -0.24 7.29 -13.80
N LEU A 263 -1.51 7.58 -13.53
CA LEU A 263 -2.13 8.86 -13.93
C LEU A 263 -2.34 9.77 -12.72
N LEU A 264 -2.29 11.08 -12.93
CA LEU A 264 -2.73 12.09 -11.98
C LEU A 264 -4.14 12.53 -12.39
N MET A 265 -5.10 12.34 -11.49
CA MET A 265 -6.51 12.63 -11.69
C MET A 265 -6.88 13.91 -10.92
N SER A 266 -7.43 14.89 -11.62
CA SER A 266 -7.86 16.16 -11.04
C SER A 266 -9.38 16.21 -10.86
N PHE A 267 -9.81 16.73 -9.72
CA PHE A 267 -11.21 16.87 -9.30
C PHE A 267 -11.54 18.37 -9.08
N PRO A 268 -12.81 18.74 -8.87
CA PRO A 268 -13.20 20.09 -8.45
C PRO A 268 -12.47 20.54 -7.18
N ASN A 269 -12.47 21.84 -6.91
CA ASN A 269 -11.83 22.44 -5.74
C ASN A 269 -10.36 21.99 -5.59
N TYR A 270 -9.63 21.84 -6.71
CA TYR A 270 -8.20 21.51 -6.81
C TYR A 270 -7.74 20.16 -6.22
N GLY A 271 -8.66 19.27 -5.82
CA GLY A 271 -8.29 17.96 -5.27
C GLY A 271 -7.66 17.05 -6.32
N GLN A 272 -6.66 16.26 -5.93
CA GLN A 272 -5.96 15.32 -6.82
C GLN A 272 -5.82 13.92 -6.24
N ALA A 273 -5.72 12.92 -7.12
CA ALA A 273 -5.42 11.53 -6.77
C ALA A 273 -4.44 10.87 -7.76
N LEU A 274 -3.61 9.97 -7.27
CA LEU A 274 -2.80 9.08 -8.10
C LEU A 274 -3.64 7.84 -8.48
N LEU A 275 -3.85 7.64 -9.77
CA LEU A 275 -4.56 6.49 -10.33
C LEU A 275 -3.58 5.40 -10.75
N LYS A 276 -3.89 4.15 -10.36
CA LYS A 276 -3.27 2.95 -10.94
C LYS A 276 -4.36 2.03 -11.51
N PRO A 277 -4.26 1.62 -12.78
CA PRO A 277 -5.28 0.79 -13.40
C PRO A 277 -5.14 -0.68 -13.01
N MET A 278 -6.23 -1.44 -13.18
CA MET A 278 -6.16 -2.89 -13.25
C MET A 278 -5.23 -3.32 -14.39
N ARG A 279 -4.20 -4.11 -14.04
CA ARG A 279 -3.20 -4.68 -14.97
C ARG A 279 -3.25 -6.21 -15.08
N GLN A 280 -3.88 -6.86 -14.12
CA GLN A 280 -3.92 -8.30 -13.94
C GLN A 280 -5.29 -8.67 -13.37
N SER A 281 -5.80 -9.87 -13.68
CA SER A 281 -7.07 -10.33 -13.12
C SER A 281 -6.94 -10.61 -11.62
N ARG A 282 -8.07 -10.57 -10.89
CA ARG A 282 -8.10 -10.66 -9.42
C ARG A 282 -7.73 -12.05 -8.88
N ASP A 283 -7.73 -13.05 -9.76
CA ASP A 283 -7.48 -14.49 -9.53
C ASP A 283 -6.11 -14.97 -10.05
N ALA A 284 -5.40 -14.15 -10.83
CA ALA A 284 -4.11 -14.53 -11.40
C ALA A 284 -2.95 -14.18 -10.45
N GLU A 285 -2.02 -15.13 -10.26
CA GLU A 285 -0.75 -14.88 -9.56
C GLU A 285 0.35 -14.38 -10.51
N THR A 286 1.28 -13.60 -9.98
CA THR A 286 2.53 -13.24 -10.66
C THR A 286 3.40 -14.47 -10.86
N ASP A 287 3.73 -14.80 -12.11
CA ASP A 287 4.56 -15.95 -12.49
C ASP A 287 5.81 -16.10 -11.61
N VAL A 288 6.10 -17.33 -11.15
CA VAL A 288 7.16 -17.62 -10.17
C VAL A 288 8.58 -17.29 -10.64
N ASN A 289 8.80 -17.16 -11.95
CA ASN A 289 10.08 -16.82 -12.57
C ASN A 289 10.27 -15.30 -12.72
N LEU A 290 9.21 -14.49 -12.54
CA LEU A 290 9.34 -13.03 -12.52
C LEU A 290 10.09 -12.56 -11.26
N PHE A 291 11.14 -11.77 -11.51
CA PHE A 291 11.84 -11.01 -10.47
C PHE A 291 10.92 -9.92 -9.90
N TYR A 292 11.10 -9.59 -8.62
CA TYR A 292 10.32 -8.58 -7.88
C TYR A 292 10.17 -7.22 -8.59
N PHE A 293 11.23 -6.74 -9.24
CA PHE A 293 11.22 -5.48 -10.00
C PHE A 293 10.44 -5.56 -11.33
N SER A 294 10.13 -6.77 -11.79
CA SER A 294 9.33 -7.08 -12.99
C SER A 294 7.94 -7.66 -12.65
N ASP A 295 7.49 -7.54 -11.40
CA ASP A 295 6.08 -7.74 -11.02
C ASP A 295 5.20 -6.61 -11.61
N PHE A 296 3.89 -6.78 -11.64
CA PHE A 296 2.95 -5.74 -12.04
C PHE A 296 2.58 -4.83 -10.87
N GLU A 297 2.39 -3.54 -11.13
CA GLU A 297 1.64 -2.67 -10.24
C GLU A 297 0.13 -2.81 -10.52
N ARG A 298 -0.64 -3.22 -9.51
CA ARG A 298 -2.08 -3.51 -9.57
C ARG A 298 -2.87 -2.65 -8.59
N HIS A 299 -4.10 -2.29 -8.98
CA HIS A 299 -5.03 -1.47 -8.22
C HIS A 299 -5.36 -2.07 -6.84
N ASN A 300 -5.69 -3.36 -6.79
CA ASN A 300 -5.94 -4.11 -5.55
C ASN A 300 -4.78 -3.98 -4.56
N GLY A 301 -3.52 -3.92 -5.04
CA GLY A 301 -2.33 -3.80 -4.20
C GLY A 301 -2.36 -2.54 -3.32
N GLU A 302 -2.74 -1.39 -3.87
CA GLU A 302 -2.83 -0.13 -3.10
C GLU A 302 -4.05 -0.11 -2.17
N ILE A 303 -5.22 -0.60 -2.64
CA ILE A 303 -6.47 -0.60 -1.86
C ILE A 303 -6.30 -1.51 -0.63
N ALA A 304 -5.87 -2.75 -0.84
CA ALA A 304 -5.65 -3.70 0.24
C ALA A 304 -4.48 -3.28 1.16
N ALA A 305 -3.43 -2.63 0.64
CA ALA A 305 -2.39 -2.08 1.50
C ALA A 305 -2.95 -1.02 2.47
N PHE A 306 -3.71 -0.02 1.98
CA PHE A 306 -4.33 1.02 2.82
C PHE A 306 -5.24 0.42 3.91
N HIS A 307 -6.08 -0.54 3.56
CA HIS A 307 -6.96 -1.20 4.53
C HIS A 307 -6.18 -2.03 5.56
N LEU A 308 -5.05 -2.66 5.18
CA LEU A 308 -4.18 -3.44 6.06
C LEU A 308 -3.37 -2.56 7.01
N ASP A 309 -2.79 -1.45 6.53
CA ASP A 309 -2.05 -0.46 7.32
C ASP A 309 -2.94 0.17 8.41
N ARG A 310 -4.19 0.49 8.06
CA ARG A 310 -5.25 0.94 8.99
C ARG A 310 -5.64 -0.13 10.03
N LEU A 311 -5.59 -1.41 9.66
CA LEU A 311 -5.87 -2.54 10.56
C LEU A 311 -4.70 -2.90 11.49
N LEU A 312 -3.47 -2.71 11.05
CA LEU A 312 -2.28 -2.71 11.91
C LEU A 312 -2.24 -1.44 12.79
N GLY A 313 -3.00 -0.41 12.41
CA GLY A 313 -3.12 0.87 13.09
C GLY A 313 -1.85 1.70 12.96
N PHE A 314 -1.19 1.61 11.81
CA PHE A 314 -0.01 2.40 11.49
C PHE A 314 -0.40 3.79 11.00
N ASN A 315 -1.43 3.90 10.16
CA ASN A 315 -1.97 5.14 9.60
C ASN A 315 -0.90 5.91 8.77
N ARG A 316 -0.25 5.22 7.82
CA ARG A 316 0.94 5.69 7.06
C ARG A 316 0.81 5.62 5.53
N ILE A 317 -0.24 4.98 5.02
CA ILE A 317 -0.61 4.98 3.59
C ILE A 317 -1.66 6.07 3.34
N PRO A 318 -1.51 6.95 2.32
CA PRO A 318 -2.56 7.90 1.96
C PRO A 318 -3.89 7.19 1.66
N PRO A 319 -5.06 7.78 1.97
CA PRO A 319 -6.34 7.12 1.75
C PRO A 319 -6.53 6.66 0.28
N VAL A 320 -6.73 5.35 0.08
CA VAL A 320 -6.95 4.73 -1.24
C VAL A 320 -8.38 4.20 -1.32
N VAL A 321 -9.02 4.36 -2.47
CA VAL A 321 -10.27 3.66 -2.82
C VAL A 321 -10.21 3.02 -4.19
N GLY A 322 -10.98 1.96 -4.38
CA GLY A 322 -11.35 1.45 -5.68
C GLY A 322 -12.42 2.31 -6.36
N ARG A 323 -12.33 2.42 -7.69
CA ARG A 323 -13.35 3.04 -8.54
C ARG A 323 -13.48 2.28 -9.85
N LEU A 324 -14.70 2.17 -10.35
CA LEU A 324 -14.95 1.78 -11.74
C LEU A 324 -15.07 3.07 -12.55
N ILE A 325 -14.16 3.30 -13.49
CA ILE A 325 -14.17 4.51 -14.35
C ILE A 325 -14.54 4.17 -15.79
N ASN A 326 -15.14 5.13 -16.48
CA ASN A 326 -15.27 5.09 -17.93
C ASN A 326 -14.00 5.65 -18.58
N VAL A 327 -13.17 4.77 -19.15
CA VAL A 327 -11.89 5.10 -19.81
C VAL A 327 -12.03 6.15 -20.91
N THR A 328 -13.22 6.26 -21.53
CA THR A 328 -13.50 7.24 -22.58
C THR A 328 -13.78 8.62 -21.97
N SER A 329 -14.84 8.75 -21.18
CA SER A 329 -15.30 10.06 -20.67
C SER A 329 -14.53 10.58 -19.45
N GLU A 330 -13.84 9.71 -18.68
CA GLU A 330 -13.08 10.07 -17.48
C GLU A 330 -11.55 9.99 -17.67
N ILE A 331 -11.06 9.65 -18.88
CA ILE A 331 -9.64 9.82 -19.25
C ILE A 331 -9.51 10.39 -20.66
N ARG A 332 -9.91 9.63 -21.69
CA ARG A 332 -9.60 9.93 -23.10
C ARG A 332 -10.09 11.31 -23.58
N GLU A 333 -11.31 11.69 -23.19
CA GLU A 333 -11.96 12.93 -23.63
C GLU A 333 -11.54 14.17 -22.81
N ILE A 334 -10.91 13.96 -21.64
CA ILE A 334 -10.53 15.03 -20.70
C ILE A 334 -9.02 15.13 -20.46
N THR A 335 -8.20 14.35 -21.18
CA THR A 335 -6.73 14.43 -21.06
C THR A 335 -6.16 15.54 -21.93
N THR A 336 -5.39 16.43 -21.31
CA THR A 336 -4.55 17.41 -22.01
C THR A 336 -3.15 16.87 -22.33
N ASP A 337 -2.76 15.71 -21.80
CA ASP A 337 -1.47 15.09 -22.11
C ASP A 337 -1.49 14.42 -23.49
N HIS A 338 -0.92 15.09 -24.49
CA HIS A 338 -0.80 14.58 -25.86
C HIS A 338 -0.03 13.26 -25.97
N ARG A 339 0.84 12.92 -25.01
CA ARG A 339 1.55 11.63 -25.01
C ARG A 339 0.59 10.50 -24.65
N LEU A 340 -0.24 10.72 -23.62
CA LEU A 340 -1.27 9.77 -23.20
C LEU A 340 -2.36 9.63 -24.27
N SER A 341 -2.86 10.76 -24.81
CA SER A 341 -3.96 10.79 -25.78
C SER A 341 -3.66 10.00 -27.06
N ARG A 342 -2.39 9.94 -27.48
CA ARG A 342 -1.94 9.19 -28.67
C ARG A 342 -1.86 7.68 -28.46
N THR A 343 -2.01 7.18 -27.24
CA THR A 343 -1.97 5.73 -26.94
C THR A 343 -3.33 5.05 -26.88
N PHE A 344 -4.42 5.79 -27.08
CA PHE A 344 -5.78 5.23 -27.10
C PHE A 344 -6.11 4.55 -28.43
N TYR A 345 -6.66 3.34 -28.35
CA TYR A 345 -7.14 2.58 -29.50
C TYR A 345 -8.33 1.68 -29.11
N THR A 346 -9.06 1.21 -30.11
CA THR A 346 -10.07 0.15 -29.94
C THR A 346 -9.40 -1.19 -30.25
N SER A 347 -9.50 -2.15 -29.34
CA SER A 347 -8.97 -3.50 -29.56
C SER A 347 -9.84 -4.31 -30.53
N PRO A 348 -9.35 -5.45 -31.06
CA PRO A 348 -10.16 -6.36 -31.89
C PRO A 348 -11.42 -6.90 -31.19
N ALA A 349 -11.50 -6.82 -29.86
CA ALA A 349 -12.67 -7.20 -29.07
C ALA A 349 -13.69 -6.05 -28.87
N GLY A 350 -13.45 -4.86 -29.44
CA GLY A 350 -14.30 -3.67 -29.27
C GLY A 350 -14.03 -2.86 -28.00
N ASN A 351 -13.10 -3.29 -27.15
CA ASN A 351 -12.75 -2.60 -25.90
C ASN A 351 -11.89 -1.35 -26.18
N VAL A 352 -12.11 -0.26 -25.45
CA VAL A 352 -11.23 0.91 -25.46
C VAL A 352 -10.03 0.65 -24.57
N CYS A 353 -8.84 0.75 -25.15
CA CYS A 353 -7.56 0.43 -24.54
C CYS A 353 -6.59 1.62 -24.63
N PHE A 354 -5.67 1.71 -23.67
CA PHE A 354 -4.54 2.65 -23.68
C PHE A 354 -3.33 2.06 -22.97
N TYR A 355 -2.12 2.54 -23.29
CA TYR A 355 -0.89 2.01 -22.68
C TYR A 355 0.05 3.08 -22.11
N GLY A 356 -0.06 4.35 -22.50
CA GLY A 356 0.81 5.43 -22.00
C GLY A 356 2.28 5.29 -22.42
N GLN A 357 3.17 5.96 -21.67
CA GLN A 357 4.61 6.04 -21.93
C GLN A 357 5.39 5.97 -20.60
N CYS A 358 5.89 4.79 -20.26
CA CYS A 358 6.61 4.48 -19.02
C CYS A 358 7.67 3.38 -19.26
N GLU A 359 8.51 3.09 -18.27
CA GLU A 359 9.64 2.17 -18.42
C GLU A 359 9.21 0.72 -18.73
N TYR A 360 8.27 0.16 -17.96
CA TYR A 360 7.77 -1.21 -18.12
C TYR A 360 6.26 -1.25 -18.39
N TYR A 361 5.87 -2.12 -19.32
CA TYR A 361 4.47 -2.45 -19.62
C TYR A 361 3.64 -1.27 -20.16
N CYS A 362 4.29 -0.30 -20.81
CA CYS A 362 3.65 0.76 -21.61
C CYS A 362 3.85 0.51 -23.12
N SER A 363 3.32 -0.60 -23.63
CA SER A 363 3.26 -0.92 -25.07
C SER A 363 1.86 -1.42 -25.46
N ALA A 364 1.55 -1.47 -26.77
CA ALA A 364 0.28 -2.00 -27.27
C ALA A 364 0.05 -3.50 -26.99
N GLU A 365 1.10 -4.22 -26.58
CA GLU A 365 1.03 -5.61 -26.08
C GLU A 365 0.62 -5.67 -24.60
N HIS A 366 0.82 -4.57 -23.87
CA HIS A 366 0.53 -4.43 -22.44
C HIS A 366 -0.42 -3.24 -22.18
N PRO A 367 -1.63 -3.21 -22.75
CA PRO A 367 -2.59 -2.14 -22.49
C PRO A 367 -3.24 -2.25 -21.10
N ALA A 368 -3.87 -1.17 -20.67
CA ALA A 368 -5.04 -1.21 -19.80
C ALA A 368 -6.29 -1.03 -20.68
N CYS A 369 -7.29 -1.91 -20.53
CA CYS A 369 -8.49 -1.94 -21.37
C CYS A 369 -9.76 -1.93 -20.53
N GLY A 370 -10.74 -1.12 -20.92
CA GLY A 370 -12.09 -1.20 -20.35
C GLY A 370 -12.87 -2.42 -20.86
N GLN A 371 -14.05 -2.65 -20.31
CA GLN A 371 -14.99 -3.68 -20.75
C GLN A 371 -16.40 -3.09 -20.99
N PRO A 372 -16.69 -2.62 -22.22
CA PRO A 372 -15.73 -2.17 -23.23
C PRO A 372 -15.13 -0.79 -22.88
N HIS A 373 -15.79 -0.02 -22.03
CA HIS A 373 -15.31 1.29 -21.53
C HIS A 373 -14.97 1.29 -20.03
N SER A 374 -15.58 0.40 -19.24
CA SER A 374 -15.45 0.37 -17.78
C SER A 374 -14.15 -0.32 -17.35
N LEU A 375 -13.32 0.36 -16.55
CA LEU A 375 -12.05 -0.17 -16.03
C LEU A 375 -11.99 0.00 -14.51
N GLU A 376 -11.59 -1.07 -13.79
CA GLU A 376 -11.27 -0.97 -12.37
C GLU A 376 -9.95 -0.23 -12.16
N VAL A 377 -9.92 0.70 -11.22
CA VAL A 377 -8.72 1.46 -10.85
C VAL A 377 -8.67 1.66 -9.34
N SER A 378 -7.47 1.91 -8.82
CA SER A 378 -7.30 2.50 -7.49
C SER A 378 -7.06 4.00 -7.62
N LEU A 379 -7.57 4.77 -6.67
CA LEU A 379 -7.35 6.20 -6.50
C LEU A 379 -6.76 6.43 -5.11
N ALA A 380 -5.46 6.68 -5.04
CA ALA A 380 -4.79 7.11 -3.81
C ALA A 380 -4.86 8.64 -3.71
N ALA A 381 -5.29 9.18 -2.56
CA ALA A 381 -5.19 10.61 -2.28
C ALA A 381 -3.75 11.10 -2.52
N MET A 382 -3.59 12.21 -3.25
CA MET A 382 -2.28 12.86 -3.31
C MET A 382 -1.88 13.34 -1.91
N LEU A 383 -0.58 13.33 -1.64
CA LEU A 383 0.00 14.08 -0.53
C LEU A 383 0.06 15.58 -0.90
N PRO A 384 0.28 16.49 0.06
CA PRO A 384 0.57 17.88 -0.26
C PRO A 384 1.75 18.01 -1.21
N ASP A 385 1.73 19.07 -2.02
CA ASP A 385 2.77 19.34 -3.00
C ASP A 385 4.14 19.54 -2.33
N LEU A 386 5.21 19.16 -3.03
CA LEU A 386 6.59 19.22 -2.52
C LEU A 386 7.06 20.67 -2.23
N SER A 387 6.48 21.68 -2.88
CA SER A 387 6.74 23.09 -2.54
C SER A 387 6.24 23.47 -1.13
N LEU A 388 5.12 22.89 -0.70
CA LEU A 388 4.49 23.16 0.60
C LEU A 388 4.98 22.22 1.70
N ALA A 389 5.11 20.93 1.38
CA ALA A 389 5.60 19.89 2.28
C ALA A 389 6.70 19.05 1.61
N PRO A 390 7.95 19.53 1.61
CA PRO A 390 9.11 18.77 1.16
C PRO A 390 9.21 17.40 1.86
N ARG A 391 9.64 16.39 1.08
CA ARG A 391 9.78 15.01 1.55
C ARG A 391 11.15 14.44 1.18
N ARG A 392 11.85 13.94 2.20
CA ARG A 392 13.14 13.29 2.04
C ARG A 392 12.92 11.83 1.69
N SER A 393 13.42 11.42 0.52
CA SER A 393 13.49 10.01 0.13
C SER A 393 14.72 9.36 0.75
N TRP A 394 14.54 8.22 1.40
CA TRP A 394 15.58 7.46 2.08
C TRP A 394 15.76 6.09 1.44
N ARG A 395 17.00 5.73 1.13
CA ARG A 395 17.34 4.39 0.64
C ARG A 395 17.22 3.36 1.77
N SER A 396 16.40 2.33 1.57
CA SER A 396 16.25 1.23 2.53
C SER A 396 17.59 0.49 2.71
N PRO A 397 18.05 0.18 3.95
CA PRO A 397 19.24 -0.65 4.17
C PRO A 397 19.05 -2.05 3.56
N TRP A 398 17.86 -2.61 3.72
CA TRP A 398 17.45 -3.90 3.16
C TRP A 398 16.92 -3.81 1.72
N ARG A 399 17.16 -2.71 1.01
CA ARG A 399 16.93 -2.63 -0.44
C ARG A 399 17.57 -3.83 -1.14
N ARG A 400 16.79 -4.55 -1.95
CA ARG A 400 17.26 -5.67 -2.81
C ARG A 400 18.30 -5.18 -3.83
N SER A 401 18.94 -6.11 -4.55
CA SER A 401 20.04 -5.76 -5.47
C SER A 401 19.62 -5.07 -6.77
N TYR A 402 18.35 -5.22 -7.20
CA TYR A 402 17.87 -4.84 -8.53
C TYR A 402 18.74 -5.43 -9.65
N SER A 403 19.17 -6.68 -9.44
CA SER A 403 20.03 -7.43 -10.35
C SER A 403 19.59 -8.89 -10.39
N ARG A 404 19.68 -9.49 -11.57
CA ARG A 404 19.41 -10.92 -11.79
C ARG A 404 20.53 -11.83 -11.27
N ILE A 405 21.71 -11.28 -10.96
CA ILE A 405 22.92 -12.04 -10.59
C ILE A 405 23.62 -11.55 -9.31
N LYS A 406 23.50 -10.27 -8.93
CA LYS A 406 24.16 -9.74 -7.73
C LYS A 406 23.28 -9.94 -6.50
N LEU A 407 23.85 -10.46 -5.41
CA LEU A 407 23.22 -10.46 -4.07
C LEU A 407 23.49 -9.14 -3.35
N ALA A 408 22.51 -8.64 -2.58
CA ALA A 408 22.64 -7.47 -1.72
C ALA A 408 23.51 -7.74 -0.47
N LYS A 409 24.03 -6.70 0.20
CA LYS A 409 24.91 -6.84 1.37
C LYS A 409 24.28 -7.70 2.48
N TRP A 410 23.04 -7.39 2.86
CA TRP A 410 22.26 -8.11 3.88
C TRP A 410 21.95 -9.58 3.56
N GLN A 411 22.08 -10.00 2.29
CA GLN A 411 21.92 -11.41 1.90
C GLN A 411 23.20 -12.24 2.12
N LYS A 412 24.36 -11.57 2.26
CA LYS A 412 25.67 -12.20 2.45
C LYS A 412 26.10 -12.19 3.92
N ASP A 413 25.70 -11.15 4.64
CA ASP A 413 26.09 -10.90 6.03
C ASP A 413 24.88 -11.16 6.97
N PRO A 414 24.95 -12.16 7.86
CA PRO A 414 23.89 -12.42 8.83
C PRO A 414 23.82 -11.38 9.96
N ALA A 415 24.93 -10.69 10.26
CA ALA A 415 25.04 -9.69 11.31
C ALA A 415 24.76 -8.26 10.81
N TYR A 416 24.33 -8.09 9.56
CA TYR A 416 24.18 -6.80 8.88
C TYR A 416 23.40 -5.73 9.67
N CYS A 417 22.41 -6.12 10.47
CA CYS A 417 21.67 -5.15 11.29
C CYS A 417 22.55 -4.47 12.35
N ASP A 418 23.63 -5.08 12.82
CA ASP A 418 24.50 -4.46 13.82
C ASP A 418 25.35 -3.31 13.26
N THR A 419 25.64 -3.33 11.95
CA THR A 419 26.12 -2.14 11.22
C THR A 419 25.01 -1.11 11.04
N VAL A 420 23.78 -1.53 10.70
CA VAL A 420 22.64 -0.60 10.54
C VAL A 420 22.33 0.13 11.85
N LYS A 421 22.34 -0.56 13.01
CA LYS A 421 22.15 0.02 14.36
C LYS A 421 23.19 1.10 14.72
N GLN A 422 24.33 1.15 14.03
CA GLN A 422 25.37 2.17 14.21
C GLN A 422 25.29 3.29 13.17
N THR A 423 24.50 3.12 12.11
CA THR A 423 24.45 4.03 10.95
C THR A 423 23.30 5.05 11.12
N PRO A 424 23.56 6.37 11.11
CA PRO A 424 22.51 7.37 11.07
C PRO A 424 21.59 7.22 9.85
N PRO A 425 20.26 7.44 9.97
CA PRO A 425 19.50 7.82 11.17
C PRO A 425 18.97 6.62 11.98
N TYR A 426 19.45 5.39 11.76
CA TYR A 426 18.91 4.17 12.37
C TYR A 426 19.45 3.89 13.79
N ASN A 427 20.46 4.65 14.22
CA ASN A 427 21.09 4.57 15.54
C ASN A 427 20.35 5.39 16.63
N HIS A 428 19.33 6.17 16.27
CA HIS A 428 18.58 7.05 17.19
C HIS A 428 17.06 6.99 16.96
N GLY A 429 16.30 7.44 17.97
CA GLY A 429 14.84 7.55 17.91
C GLY A 429 14.11 6.23 17.64
N THR A 430 12.98 6.29 16.96
CA THR A 430 12.19 5.10 16.57
C THR A 430 12.54 4.53 15.20
N ARG A 431 13.43 5.18 14.44
CA ARG A 431 13.63 4.97 13.00
C ARG A 431 13.88 3.51 12.61
N LEU A 432 14.66 2.77 13.40
CA LEU A 432 14.90 1.34 13.14
C LEU A 432 13.63 0.50 13.33
N VAL A 433 12.86 0.71 14.42
CA VAL A 433 11.62 -0.06 14.63
C VAL A 433 10.50 0.35 13.67
N ASP A 434 10.53 1.57 13.13
CA ASP A 434 9.63 1.97 12.05
C ASP A 434 9.93 1.29 10.72
N LEU A 435 11.21 1.00 10.40
CA LEU A 435 11.55 0.09 9.30
C LEU A 435 11.04 -1.34 9.55
N ILE A 436 11.00 -1.80 10.80
CA ILE A 436 10.45 -3.11 11.15
C ILE A 436 8.92 -3.14 11.02
N ASP A 437 8.23 -2.11 11.50
CA ASP A 437 6.77 -1.96 11.32
C ASP A 437 6.40 -1.99 9.82
N MET A 438 7.18 -1.31 8.97
CA MET A 438 7.04 -1.34 7.51
C MET A 438 7.37 -2.72 6.89
N ALA A 439 8.45 -3.38 7.33
CA ALA A 439 8.82 -4.72 6.83
C ALA A 439 7.79 -5.80 7.20
N ILE A 440 7.08 -5.63 8.33
CA ILE A 440 5.96 -6.49 8.73
C ILE A 440 4.76 -6.28 7.81
N LEU A 441 4.41 -5.03 7.49
CA LEU A 441 3.38 -4.70 6.49
C LEU A 441 3.73 -5.31 5.13
N ASP A 442 4.93 -5.02 4.62
CA ASP A 442 5.42 -5.50 3.32
C ASP A 442 5.40 -7.04 3.26
N PHE A 443 5.74 -7.75 4.34
CA PHE A 443 5.64 -9.22 4.38
C PHE A 443 4.18 -9.70 4.32
N LEU A 444 3.30 -9.14 5.14
CA LEU A 444 1.87 -9.52 5.19
C LEU A 444 1.14 -9.30 3.85
N MET A 445 1.68 -8.46 2.97
CA MET A 445 1.18 -8.22 1.63
C MET A 445 2.13 -8.69 0.51
N SER A 446 3.16 -9.48 0.83
CA SER A 446 4.20 -10.00 -0.09
C SER A 446 4.87 -8.92 -0.99
N ASN A 447 4.93 -7.65 -0.56
CA ASN A 447 5.61 -6.60 -1.30
C ASN A 447 7.13 -6.72 -1.18
N MET A 448 7.78 -7.11 -2.27
CA MET A 448 9.23 -7.29 -2.32
C MET A 448 10.02 -6.01 -2.64
N ASP A 449 9.37 -4.94 -3.11
CA ASP A 449 10.02 -3.85 -3.86
C ASP A 449 10.33 -2.60 -3.04
N ARG A 450 10.36 -2.70 -1.70
CA ARG A 450 10.62 -1.58 -0.78
C ARG A 450 12.07 -1.07 -0.84
N HIS A 451 12.45 -0.43 -1.94
CA HIS A 451 13.78 0.14 -2.17
C HIS A 451 14.03 1.45 -1.43
N HIS A 452 12.96 2.22 -1.21
CA HIS A 452 12.99 3.55 -0.62
C HIS A 452 11.77 3.74 0.28
N TYR A 453 11.83 4.72 1.17
CA TYR A 453 10.72 5.22 1.97
C TYR A 453 10.84 6.75 2.09
N GLU A 454 9.74 7.46 2.32
CA GLU A 454 9.74 8.93 2.45
C GLU A 454 9.44 9.37 3.90
N THR A 455 9.93 10.56 4.28
CA THR A 455 9.54 11.28 5.49
C THR A 455 9.31 12.75 5.17
N PHE A 456 8.36 13.43 5.83
CA PHE A 456 8.25 14.89 5.74
C PHE A 456 9.45 15.57 6.39
N GLU A 457 10.06 16.52 5.70
CA GLU A 457 11.32 17.14 6.16
C GLU A 457 11.11 18.03 7.39
N LYS A 458 9.94 18.68 7.52
CA LYS A 458 9.55 19.52 8.67
C LYS A 458 9.70 18.79 10.01
N PHE A 459 9.45 17.49 10.05
CA PHE A 459 9.53 16.69 11.28
C PHE A 459 10.95 16.14 11.55
N GLY A 460 11.91 16.36 10.66
CA GLY A 460 13.28 15.90 10.80
C GLY A 460 13.38 14.37 10.81
N ASN A 461 14.11 13.82 11.79
CA ASN A 461 14.28 12.37 11.89
C ASN A 461 13.21 11.66 12.74
N GLU A 462 12.53 12.38 13.64
CA GLU A 462 11.54 11.85 14.58
C GLU A 462 10.12 12.01 14.04
N THR A 463 9.77 11.08 13.14
CA THR A 463 8.51 11.01 12.40
C THR A 463 8.25 9.57 11.96
N PHE A 464 6.99 9.25 11.66
CA PHE A 464 6.65 8.02 10.93
C PHE A 464 7.21 8.01 9.50
N LEU A 465 7.21 6.82 8.87
CA LEU A 465 7.64 6.60 7.49
C LEU A 465 6.43 6.49 6.56
N LEU A 466 6.45 7.17 5.43
CA LEU A 466 5.38 7.11 4.42
C LEU A 466 5.44 5.79 3.65
N HIS A 467 4.36 5.02 3.72
CA HIS A 467 4.22 3.70 3.08
C HIS A 467 3.65 3.87 1.65
N LEU A 468 4.45 4.43 0.72
CA LEU A 468 4.00 4.76 -0.65
C LEU A 468 4.27 3.61 -1.66
N ASP A 469 3.64 3.68 -2.84
CA ASP A 469 3.85 2.74 -3.96
C ASP A 469 3.77 1.24 -3.55
N ASN A 470 2.61 0.82 -3.02
CA ASN A 470 2.36 -0.55 -2.57
C ASN A 470 1.82 -1.46 -3.69
N GLY A 471 1.64 -0.95 -4.91
CA GLY A 471 0.94 -1.64 -6.01
C GLY A 471 1.49 -3.01 -6.42
N ARG A 472 2.71 -3.38 -6.05
CA ARG A 472 3.26 -4.75 -6.27
C ARG A 472 2.79 -5.78 -5.22
N ALA A 473 2.14 -5.33 -4.14
CA ALA A 473 1.55 -6.18 -3.12
C ALA A 473 0.54 -7.20 -3.68
N PHE A 474 0.27 -8.25 -2.90
CA PHE A 474 -0.73 -9.29 -3.16
C PHE A 474 -0.58 -10.00 -4.53
N GLY A 475 0.64 -10.12 -5.05
CA GLY A 475 0.93 -10.79 -6.32
C GLY A 475 0.92 -12.32 -6.27
N ARG A 476 1.07 -12.92 -5.08
CA ARG A 476 0.99 -14.36 -4.85
C ARG A 476 0.29 -14.59 -3.51
N HIS A 477 -0.75 -15.41 -3.50
CA HIS A 477 -1.47 -15.90 -2.33
C HIS A 477 -1.10 -17.36 -1.98
N SER A 478 -0.46 -18.08 -2.90
CA SER A 478 0.01 -19.47 -2.74
C SER A 478 1.35 -19.61 -1.99
N LYS A 479 2.09 -18.50 -1.83
CA LYS A 479 3.47 -18.51 -1.35
C LYS A 479 3.85 -17.25 -0.57
N ASP A 480 4.27 -17.43 0.69
CA ASP A 480 4.96 -16.41 1.48
C ASP A 480 6.39 -16.16 0.98
N GLU A 481 6.88 -14.92 1.09
CA GLU A 481 8.26 -14.57 0.75
C GLU A 481 9.07 -14.15 2.01
N PRO A 482 9.70 -15.11 2.71
CA PRO A 482 10.35 -14.86 4.00
C PRO A 482 11.57 -13.95 3.92
N THR A 483 12.12 -13.66 2.72
CA THR A 483 13.20 -12.67 2.59
C THR A 483 12.75 -11.24 2.92
N ILE A 484 11.44 -10.95 2.96
CA ILE A 484 10.92 -9.64 3.37
C ILE A 484 11.08 -9.42 4.89
N LEU A 485 11.00 -10.48 5.72
CA LEU A 485 11.17 -10.40 7.18
C LEU A 485 12.63 -10.40 7.66
N VAL A 486 13.61 -10.37 6.75
CA VAL A 486 15.03 -10.34 7.11
C VAL A 486 15.43 -9.14 8.00
N PRO A 487 14.86 -7.92 7.87
CA PRO A 487 15.09 -6.85 8.84
C PRO A 487 14.71 -7.27 10.27
N LEU A 488 13.50 -7.81 10.47
CA LEU A 488 13.04 -8.27 11.78
C LEU A 488 13.94 -9.40 12.32
N LYS A 489 14.29 -10.37 11.46
CA LYS A 489 15.13 -11.52 11.82
C LYS A 489 16.55 -11.11 12.22
N GLN A 490 17.17 -10.16 11.52
CA GLN A 490 18.54 -9.70 11.82
C GLN A 490 18.57 -8.74 13.01
N CYS A 491 17.53 -7.90 13.19
CA CYS A 491 17.54 -6.89 14.24
C CYS A 491 17.01 -7.37 15.60
N CYS A 492 16.16 -8.41 15.63
CA CYS A 492 15.45 -8.89 16.83
C CYS A 492 14.83 -7.74 17.66
N SER A 493 14.18 -6.79 16.97
CA SER A 493 13.60 -5.60 17.60
C SER A 493 12.23 -5.34 16.97
N ILE A 494 11.20 -5.11 17.79
CA ILE A 494 9.83 -4.84 17.32
C ILE A 494 9.13 -3.88 18.29
N ARG A 495 8.35 -2.93 17.76
CA ARG A 495 7.55 -2.00 18.56
C ARG A 495 6.50 -2.78 19.37
N ARG A 496 6.43 -2.55 20.70
CA ARG A 496 5.53 -3.29 21.62
C ARG A 496 4.06 -3.21 21.22
N SER A 497 3.59 -2.06 20.73
CA SER A 497 2.21 -1.89 20.24
C SER A 497 1.93 -2.78 19.03
N THR A 498 2.85 -2.85 18.06
CA THR A 498 2.75 -3.69 16.86
C THR A 498 2.69 -5.17 17.26
N LEU A 499 3.59 -5.65 18.12
CA LEU A 499 3.57 -7.03 18.62
C LEU A 499 2.24 -7.38 19.31
N LEU A 500 1.68 -6.46 20.11
CA LEU A 500 0.40 -6.68 20.77
C LEU A 500 -0.79 -6.68 19.80
N ARG A 501 -0.79 -5.84 18.76
CA ARG A 501 -1.82 -5.85 17.72
C ARG A 501 -1.74 -7.08 16.84
N LEU A 502 -0.55 -7.52 16.42
CA LEU A 502 -0.35 -8.78 15.70
C LEU A 502 -0.87 -9.99 16.50
N ARG A 503 -0.59 -10.03 17.81
CA ARG A 503 -1.13 -11.06 18.72
C ARG A 503 -2.65 -10.99 18.89
N LEU A 504 -3.27 -9.82 18.77
CA LEU A 504 -4.73 -9.69 18.78
C LEU A 504 -5.33 -10.19 17.46
N LEU A 505 -4.74 -9.80 16.33
CA LEU A 505 -5.17 -10.12 14.96
C LEU A 505 -5.01 -11.59 14.58
N SER A 506 -4.36 -12.43 15.41
CA SER A 506 -4.35 -13.89 15.25
C SER A 506 -5.47 -14.61 16.02
N LEU A 507 -6.14 -13.94 16.97
CA LEU A 507 -7.20 -14.55 17.78
C LEU A 507 -8.50 -14.72 16.98
N PRO A 508 -9.30 -15.80 17.17
CA PRO A 508 -10.54 -16.02 16.42
C PRO A 508 -11.57 -14.88 16.49
N GLY A 509 -11.58 -14.08 17.57
CA GLY A 509 -12.47 -12.92 17.72
C GLY A 509 -12.10 -11.72 16.83
N PHE A 510 -10.83 -11.62 16.40
CA PHE A 510 -10.28 -10.46 15.69
C PHE A 510 -9.41 -10.85 14.48
N ARG A 511 -9.55 -12.09 14.01
CA ARG A 511 -8.68 -12.71 13.00
C ARG A 511 -8.52 -11.81 11.77
N LEU A 512 -7.28 -11.57 11.35
CA LEU A 512 -6.93 -10.66 10.26
C LEU A 512 -7.77 -10.86 8.99
N SER A 513 -7.97 -12.09 8.54
CA SER A 513 -8.81 -12.43 7.37
C SER A 513 -10.23 -11.88 7.45
N ASP A 514 -10.80 -11.82 8.65
CA ASP A 514 -12.21 -11.52 8.87
C ASP A 514 -12.40 -10.00 8.97
N VAL A 515 -11.52 -9.33 9.72
CA VAL A 515 -11.51 -7.86 9.81
C VAL A 515 -11.01 -7.20 8.52
N MET A 516 -10.15 -7.87 7.75
CA MET A 516 -9.74 -7.43 6.41
C MET A 516 -10.92 -7.48 5.44
N ARG A 517 -11.65 -8.60 5.40
CA ARG A 517 -12.86 -8.75 4.56
C ARG A 517 -13.94 -7.75 4.94
N GLU A 518 -14.18 -7.53 6.24
CA GLU A 518 -15.15 -6.54 6.71
C GLU A 518 -14.70 -5.08 6.47
N SER A 519 -13.40 -4.83 6.45
CA SER A 519 -12.80 -3.54 6.08
C SER A 519 -12.93 -3.26 4.58
N LEU A 520 -12.62 -4.24 3.72
CA LEU A 520 -12.65 -4.12 2.26
C LEU A 520 -14.07 -4.13 1.68
N ALA A 521 -15.04 -4.76 2.36
CA ALA A 521 -16.46 -4.73 1.97
C ALA A 521 -17.10 -3.32 2.01
N GLN A 522 -16.35 -2.29 2.42
CA GLN A 522 -16.73 -0.88 2.38
C GLN A 522 -16.24 -0.17 1.10
N ASP A 523 -15.34 -0.78 0.34
CA ASP A 523 -14.81 -0.23 -0.91
C ASP A 523 -15.83 -0.37 -2.07
N PRO A 524 -15.97 0.63 -2.97
CA PRO A 524 -16.89 0.54 -4.10
C PRO A 524 -16.68 -0.69 -5.00
N LEU A 525 -15.45 -1.16 -5.19
CA LEU A 525 -15.15 -2.32 -6.04
C LEU A 525 -15.53 -3.66 -5.39
N ALA A 526 -15.84 -3.68 -4.08
CA ALA A 526 -16.34 -4.89 -3.40
C ALA A 526 -17.77 -5.23 -3.81
N LEU A 527 -18.55 -4.25 -4.30
CA LEU A 527 -19.88 -4.48 -4.85
C LEU A 527 -19.85 -5.23 -6.19
N LEU A 528 -18.71 -5.22 -6.90
CA LEU A 528 -18.52 -5.89 -8.18
C LEU A 528 -18.02 -7.34 -8.01
N ALA A 529 -17.19 -7.59 -7.00
CA ALA A 529 -16.70 -8.94 -6.66
C ALA A 529 -16.40 -9.08 -5.15
N PRO A 530 -17.39 -9.45 -4.31
CA PRO A 530 -17.28 -9.46 -2.84
C PRO A 530 -16.26 -10.44 -2.24
N ALA A 531 -15.63 -11.29 -3.07
CA ALA A 531 -14.71 -12.33 -2.64
C ALA A 531 -13.24 -12.08 -3.03
N ALA A 532 -12.95 -11.06 -3.85
CA ALA A 532 -11.71 -10.93 -4.61
C ALA A 532 -11.08 -9.52 -4.56
N LEU A 533 -11.04 -8.94 -3.36
CA LEU A 533 -10.28 -7.74 -2.95
C LEU A 533 -9.46 -8.10 -1.71
#